data_AF-A0AAE1E3G4-F1
#
_entry.id   AF-A0AAE1E3G4-F1
#
_cell.length_a   1.000
_cell.length_b   1.000
_cell.length_c   1.000
_cell.angle_alpha   90.00
_cell.angle_beta   90.00
_cell.angle_gamma   90.00
#
_symmetry.space_group_name_H-M   'P 1'
#
loop_
_entity.id
_entity.type
_entity.pdbx_description
1 polymer ?
#
loop_
_entity_poly.entity_id
_entity_poly.type
_entity_poly.pdbx_seq_one_letter_code
_entity_poly.pdbx_strand_id
1 'polypeptide(L)'
;ELGFSYVELNASDTRSKRSLKEVVAESLDNNTLADYTGAAGGQRGGPSGQSHCLIMDEVDGMAGNEDRGGLQELVQLIKKSKIPIICICNDCNSMKMRTLSNYCLDLRFQRPRVEQSKEP
;
A
#
# COMPACT_ATOMS: atom_id res chain seq x y z
N GLU A 1 4.35 3.13 16.69
CA GLU A 1 3.55 2.77 15.50
C GLU A 1 2.24 3.56 15.50
N LEU A 2 1.68 3.83 14.31
CA LEU A 2 0.51 4.70 14.15
C LEU A 2 -0.85 3.98 14.35
N GLY A 3 -0.86 2.67 14.62
CA GLY A 3 -2.10 1.91 14.83
C GLY A 3 -2.94 1.71 13.56
N PHE A 4 -2.32 1.78 12.39
CA PHE A 4 -2.98 1.55 11.10
C PHE A 4 -3.11 0.05 10.84
N SER A 5 -4.28 -0.39 10.42
CA SER A 5 -4.46 -1.70 9.78
C SER A 5 -4.02 -1.60 8.33
N TYR A 6 -3.51 -2.69 7.77
CA TYR A 6 -2.98 -2.68 6.41
C TYR A 6 -3.38 -3.91 5.62
N VAL A 7 -3.47 -3.72 4.31
CA VAL A 7 -3.55 -4.80 3.33
C VAL A 7 -2.27 -4.79 2.53
N GLU A 8 -1.60 -5.93 2.45
CA GLU A 8 -0.37 -6.11 1.68
C GLU A 8 -0.67 -6.93 0.42
N LEU A 9 -0.16 -6.47 -0.73
CA LEU A 9 -0.20 -7.19 -2.00
C LEU A 9 1.22 -7.34 -2.53
N ASN A 10 1.65 -8.58 -2.75
CA ASN A 10 2.99 -8.91 -3.22
C ASN A 10 2.94 -9.46 -4.67
N ALA A 11 4.09 -9.75 -5.28
CA ALA A 11 4.19 -10.27 -6.65
C ALA A 11 3.59 -11.67 -6.84
N SER A 12 3.43 -12.44 -5.76
CA SER A 12 2.70 -13.71 -5.79
C SER A 12 1.19 -13.53 -5.97
N ASP A 13 0.66 -12.33 -5.68
CA ASP A 13 -0.75 -12.03 -5.81
C ASP A 13 -1.07 -11.53 -7.22
N THR A 14 -2.28 -11.81 -7.70
CA THR A 14 -2.76 -11.23 -8.95
C THR A 14 -3.03 -9.75 -8.75
N ARG A 15 -2.23 -8.86 -9.35
CA ARG A 15 -2.35 -7.40 -9.21
C ARG A 15 -2.93 -6.76 -10.47
N SER A 16 -3.84 -7.48 -11.13
CA SER A 16 -4.62 -6.98 -12.25
C SER A 16 -5.43 -5.74 -11.88
N LYS A 17 -5.86 -4.98 -12.90
CA LYS A 17 -6.80 -3.85 -12.71
C LYS A 17 -8.07 -4.24 -11.94
N ARG A 18 -8.57 -5.46 -12.13
CA ARG A 18 -9.80 -5.93 -11.48
C ARG A 18 -9.56 -6.22 -10.00
N SER A 19 -8.55 -7.02 -9.70
CA SER A 19 -8.23 -7.42 -8.32
C SER A 19 -7.87 -6.21 -7.46
N LEU A 20 -7.11 -5.24 -7.98
CA LEU A 20 -6.80 -4.00 -7.25
C LEU A 20 -8.04 -3.18 -6.89
N LYS A 21 -9.05 -3.13 -7.78
CA LYS A 21 -10.32 -2.45 -7.48
C LYS A 21 -11.12 -3.17 -6.40
N GLU A 22 -11.16 -4.51 -6.44
CA GLU A 22 -11.86 -5.33 -5.46
C GLU A 22 -11.24 -5.16 -4.07
N VAL A 23 -9.91 -5.24 -3.96
CA VAL A 23 -9.18 -5.04 -2.70
C VAL A 23 -9.41 -3.65 -2.10
N VAL A 24 -9.36 -2.61 -2.92
CA VAL A 24 -9.59 -1.24 -2.43
C VAL A 24 -11.06 -1.02 -2.05
N ALA A 25 -12.02 -1.57 -2.81
CA ALA A 25 -13.43 -1.50 -2.45
C ALA A 25 -13.68 -2.13 -1.07
N GLU A 26 -13.16 -3.34 -0.85
CA GLU A 26 -13.26 -4.03 0.43
C GLU A 26 -12.59 -3.24 1.58
N SER A 27 -11.41 -2.67 1.33
CA SER A 27 -10.68 -1.87 2.32
C SER A 27 -11.38 -0.55 2.69
N LEU A 28 -12.12 0.04 1.75
CA LEU A 28 -12.93 1.23 2.00
C LEU A 28 -14.22 0.88 2.76
N ASP A 29 -14.84 -0.26 2.45
CA ASP A 29 -16.08 -0.71 3.10
C ASP A 29 -15.82 -1.21 4.54
N ASN A 30 -14.67 -1.86 4.79
CA ASN A 30 -14.29 -2.42 6.10
C ASN A 30 -13.99 -1.38 7.19
N ASN A 31 -13.68 -0.13 6.84
CA ASN A 31 -13.60 0.97 7.82
C ASN A 31 -14.89 1.11 8.64
N THR A 32 -16.03 0.71 8.07
CA THR A 32 -17.34 0.95 8.68
C THR A 32 -17.69 -0.08 9.75
N LEU A 33 -17.21 -1.32 9.67
CA LEU A 33 -17.66 -2.42 10.56
C LEU A 33 -16.84 -2.52 11.84
N ALA A 34 -15.50 -2.38 11.77
CA ALA A 34 -14.63 -2.41 12.94
C ALA A 34 -14.88 -1.22 13.88
N ASP A 35 -15.25 -0.06 13.33
CA ASP A 35 -15.71 1.10 14.10
C ASP A 35 -17.11 0.90 14.73
N TYR A 36 -17.97 0.03 14.15
CA TYR A 36 -19.32 -0.24 14.65
C TYR A 36 -19.39 -1.37 15.68
N THR A 37 -18.55 -2.39 15.58
CA THR A 37 -18.47 -3.49 16.55
C THR A 37 -17.56 -3.09 17.71
N GLY A 38 -18.02 -2.11 18.49
CA GLY A 38 -17.45 -1.80 19.80
C GLY A 38 -17.51 -3.02 20.72
N ALA A 39 -16.45 -3.81 20.71
CA ALA A 39 -16.17 -4.76 21.77
C ALA A 39 -15.83 -3.96 23.03
N ALA A 40 -16.86 -3.76 23.85
CA ALA A 40 -16.84 -3.63 25.31
C ALA A 40 -15.62 -2.92 25.93
N GLY A 41 -15.81 -1.64 26.25
CA GLY A 41 -15.23 -1.05 27.46
C GLY A 41 -13.89 -0.35 27.32
N GLY A 42 -13.93 0.98 27.39
CA GLY A 42 -12.83 1.76 27.95
C GLY A 42 -12.03 2.61 26.96
N GLN A 43 -12.37 3.90 26.92
CA GLN A 43 -11.49 5.07 26.73
C GLN A 43 -10.38 5.02 25.66
N ARG A 44 -10.51 5.92 24.67
CA ARG A 44 -9.50 6.84 24.06
C ARG A 44 -10.08 7.24 22.69
N GLY A 45 -10.40 8.49 22.35
CA GLY A 45 -9.66 9.73 22.59
C GLY A 45 -8.93 10.15 21.30
N GLY A 46 -9.67 10.56 20.26
CA GLY A 46 -9.14 11.09 18.99
C GLY A 46 -10.08 10.81 17.81
N PRO A 47 -9.96 11.52 16.66
CA PRO A 47 -10.76 11.26 15.45
C PRO A 47 -10.28 9.98 14.71
N SER A 48 -9.96 8.93 15.47
CA SER A 48 -9.29 7.72 14.97
C SER A 48 -10.30 6.63 14.67
N GLY A 49 -11.03 6.79 13.56
CA GLY A 49 -11.45 5.61 12.80
C GLY A 49 -10.18 4.86 12.40
N GLN A 50 -10.20 3.53 12.50
CA GLN A 50 -9.02 2.70 12.20
C GLN A 50 -8.49 3.02 10.80
N SER A 51 -7.43 3.82 10.74
CA SER A 51 -6.94 4.30 9.44
C SER A 51 -6.28 3.12 8.72
N HIS A 52 -6.91 2.64 7.65
CA HIS A 52 -6.37 1.58 6.81
C HIS A 52 -5.29 2.11 5.88
N CYS A 53 -4.26 1.33 5.58
CA CYS A 53 -3.32 1.59 4.51
C CYS A 53 -3.18 0.40 3.55
N LEU A 54 -2.76 0.68 2.32
CA LEU A 54 -2.46 -0.34 1.31
C LEU A 54 -0.96 -0.38 1.09
N ILE A 55 -0.35 -1.54 1.23
CA ILE A 55 1.06 -1.79 0.94
C ILE A 55 1.13 -2.61 -0.34
N MET A 56 1.85 -2.09 -1.33
CA MET A 56 2.06 -2.73 -2.62
C MET A 56 3.54 -3.01 -2.76
N ASP A 57 3.92 -4.28 -2.67
CA ASP A 57 5.30 -4.71 -2.81
C ASP A 57 5.63 -5.13 -4.24
N GLU A 58 6.92 -5.03 -4.59
CA GLU A 58 7.49 -5.37 -5.89
C GLU A 58 6.72 -4.75 -7.08
N VAL A 59 6.37 -3.45 -6.99
CA VAL A 59 5.55 -2.79 -8.03
C VAL A 59 6.28 -2.65 -9.37
N ASP A 60 7.61 -2.73 -9.38
CA ASP A 60 8.43 -2.83 -10.59
C ASP A 60 8.27 -4.16 -11.33
N GLY A 61 7.88 -5.21 -10.59
CA GLY A 61 7.55 -6.54 -11.11
C GLY A 61 6.19 -6.64 -11.81
N MET A 62 5.32 -5.61 -11.71
CA MET A 62 4.00 -5.63 -12.34
C MET A 62 4.10 -5.66 -13.87
N ALA A 63 3.96 -6.85 -14.45
CA ALA A 63 4.17 -7.12 -15.87
C ALA A 63 3.36 -8.35 -16.33
N GLY A 64 3.26 -8.54 -17.65
CA GLY A 64 2.61 -9.71 -18.23
C GLY A 64 1.08 -9.61 -18.26
N ASN A 65 0.44 -10.75 -18.58
CA ASN A 65 -1.01 -10.82 -18.75
C ASN A 65 -1.78 -10.85 -17.42
N GLU A 66 -1.16 -11.37 -16.37
CA GLU A 66 -1.77 -11.49 -15.03
C GLU A 66 -1.93 -10.13 -14.35
N ASP A 67 -0.93 -9.25 -14.50
CA ASP A 67 -0.96 -7.87 -13.97
C ASP A 67 -1.41 -6.84 -15.01
N ARG A 68 -2.14 -7.28 -16.05
CA ARG A 68 -2.51 -6.41 -17.17
C ARG A 68 -3.32 -5.20 -16.69
N GLY A 69 -2.76 -4.02 -16.92
CA GLY A 69 -3.36 -2.75 -16.53
C GLY A 69 -3.27 -2.43 -15.04
N GLY A 70 -2.61 -3.26 -14.23
CA GLY A 70 -2.46 -3.07 -12.78
C GLY A 70 -1.77 -1.75 -12.44
N LEU A 71 -0.64 -1.46 -13.08
CA LEU A 71 0.11 -0.21 -12.83
C LEU A 71 -0.71 1.05 -13.18
N GLN A 72 -1.50 1.00 -14.25
CA GLN A 72 -2.37 2.12 -14.63
C GLN A 72 -3.48 2.33 -13.60
N GLU A 73 -4.08 1.24 -13.11
CA GLU A 73 -5.08 1.31 -12.05
C GLU A 73 -4.47 1.82 -10.75
N LEU A 74 -3.29 1.35 -10.37
CA LEU A 74 -2.57 1.81 -9.19
C LEU A 74 -2.35 3.33 -9.20
N VAL A 75 -1.95 3.90 -10.34
CA VAL A 75 -1.83 5.36 -10.50
C VAL A 75 -3.18 6.06 -10.33
N GLN A 76 -4.28 5.47 -10.81
CA GLN A 76 -5.63 6.03 -10.59
C GLN A 76 -6.05 5.95 -9.13
N LEU A 77 -5.70 4.86 -8.44
CA LEU A 77 -5.95 4.66 -7.01
C LEU A 77 -5.18 5.70 -6.20
N ILE A 78 -3.88 5.91 -6.47
CA ILE A 78 -3.07 6.94 -5.80
C ILE A 78 -3.71 8.33 -5.91
N LYS A 79 -4.31 8.66 -7.06
CA LYS A 79 -4.97 9.96 -7.28
C LYS A 79 -6.32 10.13 -6.57
N LYS A 80 -7.05 9.04 -6.32
CA LYS A 80 -8.45 9.07 -5.85
C LYS A 80 -8.63 8.57 -4.42
N SER A 81 -7.69 7.76 -3.95
CA SER A 81 -7.75 7.10 -2.66
C SER A 81 -7.68 8.11 -1.52
N LYS A 82 -8.46 7.84 -0.46
CA LYS A 82 -8.38 8.54 0.82
C LYS A 82 -7.55 7.78 1.84
N ILE A 83 -7.20 6.52 1.54
CA ILE A 83 -6.29 5.72 2.36
C ILE A 83 -4.86 5.88 1.83
N PRO A 84 -3.84 5.94 2.72
CA PRO A 84 -2.45 5.96 2.31
C PRO A 84 -2.06 4.68 1.57
N ILE A 85 -1.33 4.85 0.47
CA ILE A 85 -0.79 3.76 -0.36
C ILE A 85 0.74 3.84 -0.30
N ILE A 86 1.37 2.73 0.10
CA ILE A 86 2.82 2.59 0.19
C ILE A 86 3.25 1.65 -0.93
N CYS A 87 4.07 2.13 -1.85
CA CYS A 87 4.60 1.34 -2.96
C CYS A 87 6.08 1.04 -2.70
N ILE A 88 6.45 -0.24 -2.75
CA ILE A 88 7.82 -0.71 -2.60
C ILE A 88 8.28 -1.28 -3.94
N CYS A 89 9.48 -0.88 -4.36
CA CYS A 89 10.08 -1.36 -5.60
C CYS A 89 11.57 -1.56 -5.43
N ASN A 90 12.12 -2.52 -6.19
CA ASN A 90 13.56 -2.79 -6.20
C ASN A 90 14.30 -1.88 -7.20
N ASP A 91 13.72 -1.64 -8.38
CA ASP A 91 14.26 -0.71 -9.38
C ASP A 91 13.34 0.49 -9.67
N CYS A 92 13.61 1.61 -9.00
CA CYS A 92 12.92 2.87 -9.20
C CYS A 92 13.27 3.58 -10.53
N ASN A 93 14.33 3.17 -11.25
CA ASN A 93 14.80 3.84 -12.47
C ASN A 93 14.08 3.38 -13.73
N SER A 94 13.33 2.28 -13.65
CA SER A 94 12.56 1.73 -14.76
C SER A 94 11.55 2.75 -15.31
N MET A 95 11.27 2.68 -16.62
CA MET A 95 10.36 3.61 -17.30
C MET A 95 8.94 3.57 -16.71
N LYS A 96 8.52 2.39 -16.24
CA LYS A 96 7.25 2.18 -15.54
C LYS A 96 7.20 2.98 -14.23
N MET A 97 8.25 2.91 -13.41
CA MET A 97 8.32 3.59 -12.11
C MET A 97 8.45 5.11 -12.25
N ARG A 98 9.00 5.64 -13.34
CA ARG A 98 8.97 7.09 -13.62
C ARG A 98 7.56 7.66 -13.69
N THR A 99 6.60 6.88 -14.17
CA THR A 99 5.20 7.34 -14.22
C THR A 99 4.60 7.40 -12.81
N LEU A 100 4.93 6.42 -11.97
CA LEU A 100 4.40 6.29 -10.61
C LEU A 100 5.03 7.30 -9.62
N SER A 101 6.34 7.50 -9.72
CA SER A 101 7.10 8.46 -8.89
C SER A 101 6.62 9.90 -9.03
N ASN A 102 6.06 10.30 -10.17
CA ASN A 102 5.45 11.63 -10.32
C ASN A 102 4.21 11.86 -9.42
N TYR A 103 3.62 10.79 -8.89
CA TYR A 103 2.43 10.84 -8.02
C TYR A 103 2.71 10.37 -6.59
N CYS A 104 3.95 10.01 -6.28
CA CYS A 104 4.34 9.45 -4.99
C CYS A 104 5.47 10.27 -4.37
N LEU A 105 5.60 10.19 -3.05
CA LEU A 105 6.82 10.63 -2.37
C LEU A 105 7.91 9.57 -2.58
N ASP A 106 8.99 9.92 -3.29
CA ASP A 106 10.13 9.02 -3.52
C ASP A 106 11.04 8.95 -2.28
N LEU A 107 11.07 7.79 -1.63
CA LEU A 107 11.93 7.49 -0.48
C LEU A 107 12.96 6.43 -0.86
N ARG A 108 14.24 6.83 -0.87
CA ARG A 108 15.34 5.94 -1.29
C ARG A 108 16.04 5.33 -0.09
N PHE A 109 15.97 4.01 0.02
CA PHE A 109 16.72 3.26 1.01
C PHE A 109 18.13 2.98 0.49
N GLN A 110 19.13 3.27 1.33
CA GLN A 110 20.52 2.90 1.07
C GLN A 110 20.86 1.63 1.85
N ARG A 111 21.83 0.86 1.34
CA ARG A 111 22.36 -0.26 2.12
C ARG A 111 22.83 0.26 3.48
N PRO A 112 22.42 -0.38 4.59
CA PRO A 112 22.89 0.01 5.91
C PRO A 112 24.41 -0.09 5.97
N ARG A 113 25.03 0.78 6.78
CA ARG A 113 26.49 0.72 6.99
C ARG A 113 26.83 -0.58 7.72
N VAL A 114 28.04 -1.10 7.52
CA VAL A 114 28.51 -2.36 8.15
C VAL A 114 28.41 -2.30 9.68
N GLU A 115 28.56 -1.12 10.28
CA GLU A 115 28.42 -0.88 11.71
C GLU A 115 26.97 -1.03 12.21
N GLN A 116 25.98 -0.86 11.33
CA GLN A 116 24.55 -0.96 11.63
C GLN A 116 23.98 -2.35 11.29
N SER A 117 24.69 -3.13 10.48
CA SER A 117 24.27 -4.47 10.04
C SER A 117 24.76 -5.60 10.96
N LYS A 118 25.58 -5.28 11.97
CA LYS A 118 25.92 -6.22 13.03
C LYS A 118 24.89 -6.05 14.14
N GLU A 119 24.02 -7.04 14.30
CA GLU A 119 23.32 -7.22 15.57
C GLU A 119 24.38 -7.32 16.70
N PRO A 120 24.12 -6.72 17.87
CA PRO A 120 24.97 -6.91 19.05
C PRO A 120 25.00 -8.38 19.51
#